data_AF-A0A6V8EPY5-F1
#
_entry.id   AF-A0A6V8EPY5-F1
#
_cell.length_a   1.000
_cell.length_b   1.000
_cell.length_c   1.000
_cell.angle_alpha   90.00
_cell.angle_beta   90.00
_cell.angle_gamma   90.00
#
_symmetry.space_group_name_H-M   'P 1'
#
loop_
_entity.id
_entity.type
_entity.pdbx_description
1 polymer ?
#
loop_
_entity_poly.entity_id
_entity_poly.type
_entity_poly.pdbx_seq_one_letter_code
_entity_poly.pdbx_strand_id
1 'polypeptide(L)'
;MRDVKQLSVQEKYAPNSICFGCGPANEKGLQIRSFRTDNGLEMIFETKKEHQAFPGIINGGIISTLLDCHGNWAATMALMDENEDENPPCTVTATFSLKLRRPTP
;
A
#
# COMPACT_ATOMS: atom_id res chain seq x y z
N MET A 1 16.51 -10.72 -1.96
CA MET A 1 16.40 -9.55 -1.06
C MET A 1 16.43 -8.32 -1.94
N ARG A 2 15.38 -7.48 -1.92
CA ARG A 2 15.33 -6.24 -2.70
C ARG A 2 16.37 -5.26 -2.16
N ASP A 3 17.01 -4.53 -3.06
CA ASP A 3 18.06 -3.57 -2.74
C ASP A 3 17.50 -2.43 -1.87
N VAL A 4 18.14 -2.18 -0.73
CA VAL A 4 17.70 -1.21 0.29
C VAL A 4 17.71 0.23 -0.25
N LYS A 5 18.34 0.47 -1.41
CA LYS A 5 18.47 1.80 -2.03
C LYS A 5 17.29 2.24 -2.88
N GLN A 6 16.35 1.36 -3.24
CA GLN A 6 15.22 1.75 -4.08
C GLN A 6 14.11 2.42 -3.26
N LEU A 7 13.67 3.61 -3.67
CA LEU A 7 12.51 4.29 -3.10
C LEU A 7 11.21 3.62 -3.57
N SER A 8 10.24 3.50 -2.66
CA SER A 8 8.87 3.12 -3.01
C SER A 8 8.16 4.26 -3.73
N VAL A 9 7.03 3.97 -4.38
CA VAL A 9 6.21 5.01 -5.03
C VAL A 9 5.69 6.02 -4.00
N GLN A 10 5.40 5.57 -2.78
CA GLN A 10 4.99 6.42 -1.67
C GLN A 10 6.09 7.38 -1.25
N GLU A 11 7.31 6.89 -1.08
CA GLU A 11 8.47 7.70 -0.69
C GLU A 11 8.86 8.70 -1.77
N LYS A 12 8.73 8.30 -3.05
CA LYS A 12 9.07 9.15 -4.19
C LYS A 12 8.07 10.29 -4.40
N TYR A 13 6.77 9.98 -4.38
CA TYR A 13 5.74 10.93 -4.80
C TYR A 13 4.93 11.55 -3.65
N ALA A 14 4.96 10.95 -2.46
CA ALA A 14 4.19 11.44 -1.31
C ALA A 14 4.95 11.26 0.03
N PRO A 15 6.21 11.74 0.15
CA PRO A 15 7.04 11.50 1.33
C PRO A 15 6.43 12.05 2.63
N ASN A 16 5.65 13.13 2.54
CA ASN A 16 5.01 13.77 3.69
C ASN A 16 3.58 13.25 3.97
N SER A 17 3.13 12.20 3.26
CA SER A 17 1.79 11.67 3.45
C SER A 17 1.62 11.08 4.86
N ILE A 18 0.48 11.41 5.47
CA ILE A 18 0.09 10.97 6.81
C ILE A 18 -0.95 9.83 6.78
N CYS A 19 -1.24 9.28 5.59
CA CYS A 19 -2.18 8.18 5.43
C CYS A 19 -1.84 7.01 6.37
N PHE A 20 -2.86 6.47 7.05
CA PHE A 20 -2.68 5.34 7.98
C PHE A 20 -2.05 4.11 7.31
N GLY A 21 -2.42 3.79 6.07
CA GLY A 21 -1.89 2.62 5.38
C GLY A 21 -0.54 2.85 4.70
N CYS A 22 -0.42 3.90 3.89
CA CYS A 22 0.74 4.10 2.99
C CYS A 22 1.56 5.37 3.25
N GLY A 23 1.22 6.17 4.25
CA GLY A 23 1.88 7.45 4.50
C GLY A 23 3.26 7.29 5.12
N PRO A 24 4.37 7.68 4.44
CA PRO A 24 5.70 7.55 5.00
C PRO A 24 5.92 8.38 6.27
N ALA A 25 5.20 9.50 6.43
CA ALA A 25 5.29 10.37 7.60
C ALA A 25 4.40 9.93 8.78
N ASN A 26 3.62 8.85 8.66
CA ASN A 26 2.80 8.33 9.75
C ASN A 26 3.53 7.23 10.52
N GLU A 27 4.26 7.60 11.57
CA GLU A 27 5.01 6.68 12.43
C GLU A 27 4.16 5.60 13.12
N LYS A 28 2.85 5.84 13.26
CA LYS A 28 1.89 4.89 13.84
C LYS A 28 1.06 4.16 12.78
N GLY A 29 1.34 4.41 11.51
CA GLY A 29 0.70 3.77 10.37
C GLY A 29 1.36 2.45 9.98
N LEU A 30 0.79 1.81 8.96
CA LEU A 30 1.36 0.60 8.36
C LEU A 30 2.56 0.92 7.45
N GLN A 31 2.67 2.16 6.96
CA GLN A 31 3.77 2.64 6.13
C GLN A 31 4.14 1.68 4.98
N ILE A 32 3.12 1.16 4.27
CA ILE A 32 3.37 0.19 3.20
C ILE A 32 4.27 0.80 2.11
N ARG A 33 5.14 -0.05 1.56
CA ARG A 33 6.06 0.29 0.48
C ARG A 33 5.73 -0.54 -0.75
N SER A 34 5.27 0.12 -1.81
CA SER A 34 4.99 -0.49 -3.11
C SER A 34 6.09 -0.13 -4.10
N PHE A 35 6.56 -1.11 -4.86
CA PHE A 35 7.64 -0.94 -5.83
C PHE A 35 7.17 -1.31 -7.22
N ARG A 36 7.65 -0.59 -8.24
CA ARG A 36 7.36 -0.91 -9.63
C ARG A 36 7.95 -2.25 -10.03
N THR A 37 7.21 -2.96 -10.87
CA THR A 37 7.54 -4.23 -11.52
C THR A 37 7.08 -4.14 -12.97
N ASP A 38 7.43 -5.13 -13.79
CA ASP A 38 7.01 -5.20 -15.19
C ASP A 38 5.48 -5.26 -15.37
N ASN A 39 4.74 -5.68 -14.33
CA ASN A 39 3.28 -5.89 -14.38
C ASN A 39 2.51 -4.98 -13.39
N GLY A 40 3.10 -3.87 -12.96
CA GLY A 40 2.46 -2.93 -12.02
C GLY A 40 3.26 -2.79 -10.73
N LEU A 41 2.61 -2.95 -9.57
CA LEU A 41 3.25 -2.77 -8.28
C LEU A 41 3.32 -4.06 -7.46
N GLU A 42 4.39 -4.20 -6.68
CA GLU A 42 4.54 -5.26 -5.68
C GLU A 42 4.77 -4.65 -4.30
N MET A 43 4.12 -5.22 -3.28
CA MET A 43 4.27 -4.83 -1.89
C MET A 43 4.48 -6.09 -1.03
N ILE A 44 5.43 -6.01 -0.11
CA ILE A 44 5.62 -7.01 0.96
C ILE A 44 5.39 -6.28 2.27
N PHE A 45 4.59 -6.89 3.15
CA PHE A 45 4.31 -6.36 4.46
C PHE A 45 4.52 -7.44 5.51
N GLU A 46 5.35 -7.13 6.50
CA GLU A 46 5.54 -7.97 7.67
C GLU A 46 4.58 -7.51 8.77
N THR A 47 3.70 -8.42 9.20
CA THR A 47 2.68 -8.12 10.20
C THR A 47 3.25 -8.13 11.61
N LYS A 48 2.66 -7.31 12.49
CA LYS A 48 3.04 -7.18 13.90
C LYS A 48 1.92 -7.68 14.81
N LYS A 49 2.24 -7.88 16.09
CA LYS A 49 1.27 -8.37 17.09
C LYS A 49 0.06 -7.44 17.23
N GLU A 50 0.27 -6.13 17.15
CA GLU A 50 -0.80 -5.14 17.19
C GLU A 50 -1.77 -5.19 15.99
N HIS A 51 -1.42 -5.88 14.91
CA HIS A 51 -2.30 -6.04 13.75
C HIS A 51 -3.29 -7.21 13.90
N GLN A 52 -3.19 -7.99 14.98
CA GLN A 52 -4.01 -9.18 15.19
C GLN A 52 -5.43 -8.83 15.64
N ALA A 53 -6.42 -9.57 15.15
CA ALA A 53 -7.76 -9.59 15.73
C ALA A 53 -7.87 -10.61 16.88
N PHE A 54 -7.22 -11.77 16.71
CA PHE A 54 -7.09 -12.84 17.69
C PHE A 54 -5.65 -13.34 17.68
N PRO A 55 -5.17 -14.01 18.74
CA PRO A 55 -3.82 -14.58 18.77
C PRO A 55 -3.52 -15.39 17.50
N GLY A 56 -2.55 -14.92 16.71
CA GLY A 56 -2.11 -15.56 15.47
C GLY A 56 -3.02 -15.37 14.25
N ILE A 57 -3.96 -14.41 14.28
CA ILE A 57 -4.85 -14.11 13.15
C ILE A 57 -4.93 -12.60 12.92
N ILE A 58 -4.55 -12.15 11.73
CA ILE A 58 -4.54 -10.74 11.36
C ILE A 58 -5.96 -10.19 11.21
N ASN A 59 -6.17 -8.97 11.69
CA ASN A 59 -7.43 -8.26 11.57
C ASN A 59 -7.78 -8.00 10.10
N GLY A 60 -9.02 -8.31 9.71
CA GLY A 60 -9.49 -8.14 8.33
C GLY A 60 -9.43 -6.69 7.83
N GLY A 61 -9.58 -5.70 8.71
CA GLY A 61 -9.40 -4.29 8.43
C GLY A 61 -7.95 -3.90 8.13
N ILE A 62 -6.96 -4.55 8.76
CA ILE A 62 -5.55 -4.37 8.40
C ILE A 62 -5.31 -4.88 6.99
N ILE A 63 -5.71 -6.11 6.68
CA ILE A 63 -5.59 -6.70 5.34
C ILE A 63 -6.29 -5.81 4.30
N SER A 64 -7.48 -5.31 4.63
CA SER A 64 -8.23 -4.38 3.78
C SER A 64 -7.47 -3.09 3.53
N THR A 65 -6.88 -2.49 4.56
CA THR A 65 -6.09 -1.25 4.45
C THR A 65 -4.86 -1.45 3.56
N LEU A 66 -4.16 -2.59 3.71
CA LEU A 66 -3.01 -2.93 2.87
C LEU A 66 -3.41 -2.99 1.39
N LEU A 67 -4.51 -3.68 1.09
CA LEU A 67 -5.00 -3.85 -0.28
C LEU A 67 -5.59 -2.58 -0.88
N ASP A 68 -6.34 -1.81 -0.10
CA ASP A 68 -6.90 -0.52 -0.53
C ASP A 68 -5.79 0.48 -0.87
N CYS A 69 -4.85 0.69 0.05
CA CYS A 69 -3.75 1.61 -0.18
C CYS A 69 -2.84 1.16 -1.32
N HIS A 70 -2.50 -0.13 -1.40
CA HIS A 70 -1.69 -0.67 -2.49
C HIS A 70 -2.41 -0.55 -3.83
N GLY A 71 -3.70 -0.90 -3.87
CA GLY A 71 -4.54 -0.84 -5.06
C GLY A 71 -4.74 0.58 -5.58
N ASN A 72 -4.98 1.56 -4.69
CA ASN A 72 -5.07 2.96 -5.08
C ASN A 72 -3.75 3.40 -5.74
N TRP A 73 -2.60 3.14 -5.13
CA TRP A 73 -1.29 3.47 -5.73
C TRP A 73 -1.05 2.76 -7.07
N ALA A 74 -1.51 1.51 -7.24
CA ALA A 74 -1.39 0.81 -8.52
C ALA A 74 -2.21 1.53 -9.61
N ALA A 75 -3.45 1.93 -9.32
CA ALA A 75 -4.28 2.70 -10.24
C ALA A 75 -3.68 4.09 -10.51
N THR A 76 -3.20 4.78 -9.48
CA THR A 76 -2.55 6.09 -9.60
C THR A 76 -1.34 6.02 -10.54
N MET A 77 -0.47 5.01 -10.40
CA MET A 77 0.70 4.85 -11.25
C MET A 77 0.32 4.50 -12.70
N ALA A 78 -0.69 3.66 -12.90
CA ALA A 78 -1.19 3.34 -14.24
C ALA A 78 -1.72 4.60 -14.96
N LEU A 79 -2.51 5.43 -14.28
CA LEU A 79 -3.02 6.69 -14.84
C LEU A 79 -1.91 7.69 -15.15
N MET A 80 -0.92 7.81 -14.26
CA MET A 80 0.25 8.67 -14.47
C MET A 80 1.01 8.24 -15.74
N ASP A 81 1.24 6.93 -15.91
CA ASP A 81 1.97 6.39 -17.06
C ASP A 81 1.18 6.55 -18.36
N GLU A 82 -0.14 6.29 -18.33
CA GLU A 82 -1.04 6.43 -19.49
C GLU A 82 -1.13 7.89 -19.98
N ASN A 83 -1.13 8.85 -19.06
CA ASN A 83 -1.19 10.27 -19.39
C ASN A 83 0.17 10.90 -19.68
N GLU A 84 1.27 10.16 -19.49
CA GLU A 84 2.64 10.69 -19.53
C GLU A 84 2.87 11.87 -18.56
N ASP A 85 2.19 11.83 -17.41
CA ASP A 85 2.27 12.88 -16.39
C ASP A 85 3.62 12.80 -15.62
N GLU A 86 4.18 13.96 -15.24
CA GLU A 86 5.39 14.00 -14.40
C GLU A 86 5.10 13.55 -12.95
N ASN A 87 3.89 13.84 -12.47
CA ASN A 87 3.45 13.54 -11.11
C ASN A 87 2.14 12.75 -11.11
N PRO A 88 1.94 11.83 -10.16
CA PRO A 88 0.71 11.07 -10.08
C PRO A 88 -0.52 11.96 -9.83
N PRO A 89 -1.66 11.67 -10.46
CA PRO A 89 -2.90 12.35 -10.16
C PRO A 89 -3.36 12.03 -8.73
N CYS A 90 -4.13 12.94 -8.13
CA CYS A 90 -4.78 12.66 -6.85
C CYS A 90 -5.96 11.70 -7.08
N THR A 91 -5.87 10.48 -6.56
CA THR A 91 -6.94 9.49 -6.62
C THR A 91 -7.41 9.11 -5.22
N VAL A 92 -8.70 8.79 -5.13
CA VAL A 92 -9.34 8.27 -3.91
C VAL A 92 -10.19 7.06 -4.27
N THR A 93 -10.27 6.09 -3.37
CA THR A 93 -11.05 4.87 -3.58
C THR A 93 -12.55 5.20 -3.58
N ALA A 94 -13.22 5.03 -4.72
CA ALA A 94 -14.68 5.22 -4.82
C ALA A 94 -15.46 4.02 -4.30
N THR A 95 -14.94 2.80 -4.48
CA THR A 95 -15.55 1.55 -4.01
C THR A 95 -14.46 0.53 -3.74
N PHE A 96 -14.59 -0.17 -2.61
CA PHE A 96 -13.68 -1.24 -2.22
C PHE A 96 -14.50 -2.46 -1.80
N SER A 97 -14.18 -3.62 -2.38
CA SER A 97 -14.84 -4.89 -2.07
C SER A 97 -13.80 -5.97 -1.90
N LEU A 98 -13.82 -6.63 -0.74
CA LEU A 98 -12.85 -7.65 -0.40
C LEU A 98 -13.55 -8.92 0.06
N LYS A 99 -13.08 -10.06 -0.47
CA LYS A 99 -13.47 -11.40 -0.01
C LYS A 99 -12.26 -12.13 0.55
N LEU A 100 -12.16 -12.18 1.87
CA LEU A 100 -11.14 -12.95 2.58
C LEU A 100 -11.47 -14.44 2.49
N ARG A 101 -10.64 -15.22 1.79
CA ARG A 101 -10.92 -16.64 1.50
C ARG A 101 -10.46 -17.58 2.61
N ARG A 102 -9.44 -17.18 3.37
CA ARG A 102 -8.82 -17.96 4.44
C ARG A 102 -8.32 -17.01 5.53
N PRO A 103 -8.13 -17.50 6.76
CA PRO A 103 -7.39 -16.74 7.78
C PRO A 103 -5.98 -16.39 7.29
N THR A 104 -5.49 -15.21 7.67
CA THR A 104 -4.11 -14.78 7.40
C THR A 104 -3.34 -14.88 8.72
N PRO A 105 -2.48 -15.91 8.86
CA PRO A 105 -1.69 -16.13 10.08
C PRO A 105 -0.55 -15.12 10.25
#